data_AF-A0A351K2M0-F1
#
_entry.id   AF-A0A351K2M0-F1
#
_cell.length_a   1.000
_cell.length_b   1.000
_cell.length_c   1.000
_cell.angle_alpha   90.00
_cell.angle_beta   90.00
_cell.angle_gamma   90.00
#
_symmetry.space_group_name_H-M   'P 1'
#
loop_
_entity.id
_entity.type
_entity.pdbx_description
1 polymer ?
#
loop_
_entity_poly.entity_id
_entity_poly.type
_entity_poly.pdbx_seq_one_letter_code
_entity_poly.pdbx_strand_id
1 'polypeptide(L)'
;AGVEEKVLDDVGLAFRNRRNRMQDALRGRVVFPIMNDSGDPVAVGGRILPGSTDPAKYKNSPETPIYTKSRVLYGLNWAKGEIVRQNLAVVCEGYTDVIGFHRCGVPTAVATCGTAFTEEHVKLLKRYTSRVVLAFDADAAGQGAAERFYEWER
;
A
#
# COMPACT_ATOMS: atom_id res chain seq x y z
N ALA A 1 22.82 -7.13 -20.47
CA ALA A 1 22.01 -8.17 -19.78
C ALA A 1 20.62 -7.58 -19.54
N GLY A 2 19.57 -8.33 -19.86
CA GLY A 2 18.18 -7.94 -19.60
C GLY A 2 17.59 -8.76 -18.45
N VAL A 3 16.55 -8.25 -17.81
CA VAL A 3 15.75 -9.01 -16.84
C VAL A 3 14.92 -10.05 -17.60
N GLU A 4 14.86 -11.29 -17.10
CA GLU A 4 14.04 -12.34 -17.71
C GLU A 4 12.54 -12.00 -17.66
N GLU A 5 11.80 -12.29 -18.74
CA GLU A 5 10.35 -12.03 -18.80
C GLU A 5 9.59 -12.67 -17.64
N LYS A 6 10.04 -13.86 -17.21
CA LYS A 6 9.44 -14.58 -16.08
C LYS A 6 9.53 -13.76 -14.79
N VAL A 7 10.67 -13.11 -14.54
CA VAL A 7 10.84 -12.27 -13.34
C VAL A 7 9.85 -11.11 -13.36
N LEU A 8 9.67 -10.47 -14.52
CA LEU A 8 8.72 -9.36 -14.66
C LEU A 8 7.26 -9.79 -14.41
N ASP A 9 6.89 -11.01 -14.82
CA ASP A 9 5.58 -11.61 -14.56
C ASP A 9 5.42 -11.97 -13.07
N ASP A 10 6.42 -12.65 -12.49
CA ASP A 10 6.43 -13.09 -11.08
C ASP A 10 6.32 -11.92 -10.09
N VAL A 11 6.91 -10.75 -10.41
CA VAL A 11 6.80 -9.53 -9.59
C VAL A 11 5.66 -8.59 -10.02
N GLY A 12 4.85 -9.00 -11.01
CA GLY A 12 3.66 -8.29 -11.45
C GLY A 12 3.91 -6.96 -12.15
N LEU A 13 5.12 -6.75 -12.69
CA LEU A 13 5.45 -5.59 -13.52
C LEU A 13 4.95 -5.75 -14.96
N ALA A 14 4.85 -6.99 -15.43
CA ALA A 14 4.26 -7.35 -16.71
C ALA A 14 3.32 -8.55 -16.55
N PHE A 15 2.56 -8.86 -17.59
CA PHE A 15 1.73 -10.06 -17.65
C PHE A 15 1.64 -10.56 -19.10
N ARG A 16 1.36 -11.85 -19.28
CA ARG A 16 1.04 -12.41 -20.60
C ARG A 16 -0.44 -12.20 -20.91
N ASN A 17 -0.73 -11.53 -22.03
CA ASN A 17 -2.12 -11.41 -22.51
C ASN A 17 -2.61 -12.70 -23.18
N ARG A 18 -3.89 -12.73 -23.56
CA ARG A 18 -4.54 -13.88 -24.24
C ARG A 18 -3.87 -14.31 -25.56
N ARG A 19 -3.03 -13.45 -26.15
CA ARG A 19 -2.27 -13.72 -27.38
C ARG A 19 -0.81 -14.12 -27.08
N ASN A 20 -0.51 -14.49 -25.83
CA ASN A 20 0.82 -14.86 -25.34
C ASN A 20 1.91 -13.79 -25.53
N ARG A 21 1.52 -12.50 -25.55
CA ARG A 21 2.47 -11.38 -25.61
C ARG A 21 2.62 -10.74 -24.24
N MET A 22 3.85 -10.43 -23.86
CA MET A 22 4.15 -9.64 -22.67
C MET A 22 3.59 -8.22 -22.81
N GLN A 23 3.01 -7.72 -21.74
CA GLN A 23 2.42 -6.38 -21.67
C GLN A 23 2.65 -5.77 -20.30
N ASP A 24 2.95 -4.48 -20.26
CA ASP A 24 3.18 -3.74 -19.00
C ASP A 24 1.91 -3.73 -18.16
N ALA A 25 2.04 -4.04 -16.87
CA ALA A 25 0.91 -4.11 -15.96
C ALA A 25 0.31 -2.73 -15.64
N LEU A 26 1.11 -1.66 -15.68
CA LEU A 26 0.77 -0.33 -15.16
C LEU A 26 0.75 0.78 -16.24
N ARG A 27 0.44 0.42 -17.50
CA ARG A 27 0.38 1.38 -18.60
C ARG A 27 -0.63 2.52 -18.35
N GLY A 28 -0.24 3.74 -18.68
CA GLY A 28 -1.13 4.91 -18.60
C GLY A 28 -1.50 5.31 -17.16
N ARG A 29 -0.59 5.08 -16.21
CA ARG A 29 -0.81 5.35 -14.78
C ARG A 29 0.33 6.18 -14.19
N VAL A 30 0.00 7.04 -13.23
CA VAL A 30 0.98 7.56 -12.26
C VAL A 30 1.36 6.40 -11.35
N VAL A 31 2.65 6.12 -11.22
CA VAL A 31 3.17 4.99 -10.45
C VAL A 31 3.60 5.43 -9.05
N PHE A 32 3.21 4.66 -8.04
CA PHE A 32 3.57 4.83 -6.63
C PHE A 32 4.42 3.63 -6.20
N PRO A 33 5.73 3.80 -5.92
CA PRO A 33 6.55 2.70 -5.42
C PRO A 33 6.11 2.31 -4.00
N ILE A 34 5.99 1.02 -3.74
CA ILE A 34 5.64 0.46 -2.44
C ILE A 34 6.89 -0.16 -1.84
N MET A 35 7.24 0.28 -0.65
CA MET A 35 8.47 -0.10 0.04
C MET A 35 8.15 -0.97 1.26
N ASN A 36 9.03 -1.90 1.62
CA ASN A 36 8.99 -2.55 2.92
C ASN A 36 9.42 -1.56 4.04
N ASP A 37 9.35 -1.98 5.31
CA ASP A 37 9.73 -1.13 6.44
C ASP A 37 11.24 -0.80 6.48
N SER A 38 12.07 -1.61 5.82
CA SER A 38 13.51 -1.39 5.65
C SER A 38 13.84 -0.36 4.56
N GLY A 39 12.89 -0.06 3.68
CA GLY A 39 13.04 0.88 2.57
C GLY A 39 13.42 0.23 1.23
N ASP A 40 13.25 -1.09 1.08
CA ASP A 40 13.42 -1.76 -0.21
C ASP A 40 12.13 -1.71 -1.03
N PRO A 41 12.20 -1.45 -2.36
CA PRO A 41 11.03 -1.54 -3.23
C PRO A 41 10.57 -2.99 -3.35
N VAL A 42 9.30 -3.24 -3.05
CA VAL A 42 8.70 -4.59 -3.10
C VAL A 42 7.53 -4.69 -4.08
N ALA A 43 6.89 -3.57 -4.40
CA ALA A 43 5.75 -3.52 -5.31
C ALA A 43 5.52 -2.12 -5.87
N VAL A 44 4.51 -2.00 -6.73
CA VAL A 44 4.08 -0.74 -7.32
C VAL A 44 2.55 -0.65 -7.33
N GLY A 45 2.04 0.50 -6.91
CA GLY A 45 0.67 0.93 -7.12
C GLY A 45 0.59 1.88 -8.33
N GLY A 46 -0.59 2.02 -8.92
CA GLY A 46 -0.78 2.92 -10.06
C GLY A 46 -2.17 3.50 -10.16
N ARG A 47 -2.25 4.83 -10.26
CA ARG A 47 -3.49 5.59 -10.50
C ARG A 47 -3.62 5.92 -11.97
N ILE A 48 -4.78 5.63 -12.56
CA ILE A 48 -5.05 5.91 -13.96
C ILE A 48 -4.88 7.38 -14.32
N LEU A 49 -4.26 7.65 -15.47
CA LEU A 49 -4.18 8.99 -16.06
C LEU A 49 -5.50 9.34 -16.77
N PRO A 50 -5.89 10.62 -16.81
CA PRO A 50 -7.03 11.07 -17.61
C PRO A 50 -6.90 10.61 -19.08
N GLY A 51 -8.02 10.19 -19.67
CA GLY A 51 -8.08 9.74 -21.06
C GLY A 51 -7.75 8.26 -21.30
N SER A 52 -7.38 7.50 -20.27
CA SER A 52 -7.25 6.04 -20.37
C SER A 52 -8.61 5.34 -20.35
N THR A 53 -8.76 4.26 -21.11
CA THR A 53 -9.99 3.45 -21.20
C THR A 53 -10.03 2.29 -20.19
N ASP A 54 -9.00 2.13 -19.36
CA ASP A 54 -8.95 1.10 -18.33
C ASP A 54 -9.96 1.41 -17.21
N PRO A 55 -10.86 0.50 -16.83
CA PRO A 55 -11.89 0.78 -15.83
C PRO A 55 -11.35 0.90 -14.40
N ALA A 56 -10.15 0.40 -14.11
CA ALA A 56 -9.61 0.39 -12.75
C ALA A 56 -8.96 1.74 -12.41
N LYS A 57 -9.58 2.53 -11.51
CA LYS A 57 -9.04 3.81 -11.02
C LYS A 57 -7.64 3.64 -10.39
N TYR A 58 -7.48 2.60 -9.57
CA TYR A 58 -6.22 2.17 -8.98
C TYR A 58 -5.92 0.72 -9.32
N LYS A 59 -4.64 0.41 -9.53
CA LYS A 59 -4.14 -0.96 -9.73
C LYS A 59 -2.87 -1.15 -8.92
N ASN A 60 -2.81 -2.20 -8.14
CA ASN A 60 -1.63 -2.58 -7.37
C ASN A 60 -0.97 -3.81 -7.98
N SER A 61 0.32 -4.00 -7.73
CA SER A 61 0.96 -5.30 -7.91
C SER A 61 0.09 -6.40 -7.28
N PRO A 62 0.03 -7.60 -7.89
CA PRO A 62 -0.53 -8.78 -7.26
C PRO A 62 0.31 -9.19 -6.04
N GLU A 63 -0.12 -10.20 -5.30
CA GLU A 63 0.75 -10.89 -4.33
C GLU A 63 1.98 -11.45 -5.07
N THR A 64 3.17 -11.29 -4.49
CA THR A 64 4.43 -11.78 -5.06
C THR A 64 5.28 -12.41 -3.96
N PRO A 65 6.37 -13.14 -4.28
CA PRO A 65 7.29 -13.68 -3.27
C PRO A 65 7.89 -12.64 -2.33
N ILE A 66 7.93 -11.35 -2.73
CA ILE A 66 8.52 -10.25 -1.95
C ILE A 66 7.47 -9.24 -1.47
N TYR A 67 6.20 -9.41 -1.84
CA TYR A 67 5.15 -8.46 -1.50
C TYR A 67 3.86 -9.16 -1.11
N THR A 68 3.44 -8.91 0.13
CA THR A 68 2.16 -9.35 0.68
C THR A 68 1.35 -8.15 1.16
N LYS A 69 0.19 -7.90 0.56
CA LYS A 69 -0.61 -6.68 0.83
C LYS A 69 -1.00 -6.54 2.28
N SER A 70 -1.28 -7.66 2.95
CA SER A 70 -1.69 -7.69 4.36
C SER A 70 -0.55 -7.45 5.35
N ARG A 71 0.71 -7.33 4.87
CA ARG A 71 1.91 -7.17 5.69
C ARG A 71 2.71 -5.89 5.39
N VAL A 72 2.22 -5.05 4.48
CA VAL A 72 2.95 -3.86 4.00
C VAL A 72 2.05 -2.64 4.08
N LEU A 73 2.53 -1.61 4.78
CA LEU A 73 1.90 -0.31 4.84
C LEU A 73 2.69 0.70 3.99
N TYR A 74 2.02 1.30 3.02
CA TYR A 74 2.58 2.37 2.22
C TYR A 74 3.00 3.54 3.10
N GLY A 75 4.20 4.07 2.83
CA GLY A 75 4.76 5.22 3.54
C GLY A 75 5.43 4.90 4.88
N LEU A 76 5.34 3.67 5.40
CA LEU A 76 5.94 3.30 6.69
C LEU A 76 7.47 3.51 6.69
N ASN A 77 8.15 3.24 5.58
CA ASN A 77 9.58 3.47 5.43
C ASN A 77 9.98 4.93 5.70
N TRP A 78 9.12 5.89 5.35
CA TRP A 78 9.32 7.32 5.60
C TRP A 78 8.78 7.75 6.98
N ALA A 79 7.62 7.22 7.37
CA ALA A 79 6.90 7.65 8.57
C ALA A 79 7.47 7.06 9.87
N LYS A 80 8.16 5.90 9.84
CA LYS A 80 8.54 5.15 11.05
C LYS A 80 9.30 5.95 12.10
N GLY A 81 10.19 6.86 11.69
CA GLY A 81 10.93 7.71 12.62
C GLY A 81 10.03 8.69 13.37
N GLU A 82 9.10 9.32 12.65
CA GLU A 82 8.11 10.23 13.21
C GLU A 82 7.05 9.50 14.04
N ILE A 83 6.66 8.30 13.63
CA ILE A 83 5.75 7.43 14.41
C ILE A 83 6.34 7.12 15.78
N VAL A 84 7.63 6.73 15.83
CA VAL A 84 8.33 6.48 17.11
C VAL A 84 8.42 7.77 17.93
N ARG A 85 8.82 8.89 17.32
CA ARG A 85 8.99 10.18 17.99
C ARG A 85 7.69 10.71 18.61
N GLN A 86 6.57 10.55 17.90
CA GLN A 86 5.25 11.06 18.33
C GLN A 86 4.43 10.00 19.08
N ASN A 87 4.91 8.76 19.13
CA ASN A 87 4.17 7.58 19.56
C ASN A 87 2.74 7.59 19.00
N LEU A 88 2.62 7.68 17.68
CA LEU A 88 1.34 7.70 16.97
C LEU A 88 1.54 7.28 15.52
N ALA A 89 0.72 6.36 15.03
CA ALA A 89 0.54 6.09 13.61
C ALA A 89 -0.88 6.46 13.18
N VAL A 90 -1.01 7.14 12.04
CA VAL A 90 -2.32 7.43 11.42
C VAL A 90 -2.48 6.52 10.21
N VAL A 91 -3.47 5.64 10.20
CA VAL A 91 -3.69 4.67 9.10
C VAL A 91 -4.85 5.15 8.25
N CYS A 92 -4.60 5.34 6.96
CA CYS A 92 -5.58 5.77 5.95
C CYS A 92 -5.65 4.77 4.78
N GLU A 93 -6.49 5.03 3.77
CA GLU A 93 -6.83 4.02 2.75
C GLU A 93 -5.86 3.97 1.57
N GLY A 94 -5.27 5.10 1.19
CA GLY A 94 -4.57 5.21 -0.09
C GLY A 94 -3.29 6.02 -0.07
N TYR A 95 -2.50 5.83 -1.12
CA TYR A 95 -1.21 6.50 -1.34
C TYR A 95 -1.35 8.02 -1.36
N THR A 96 -2.42 8.52 -1.98
CA THR A 96 -2.69 9.96 -2.10
C THR A 96 -3.02 10.58 -0.76
N ASP A 97 -3.64 9.81 0.14
CA ASP A 97 -4.03 10.29 1.46
C ASP A 97 -2.78 10.44 2.32
N VAL A 98 -1.87 9.46 2.29
CA VAL A 98 -0.54 9.58 2.92
C VAL A 98 0.20 10.81 2.43
N ILE A 99 0.25 11.02 1.11
CA ILE A 99 0.90 12.20 0.53
C ILE A 99 0.23 13.50 1.02
N GLY A 100 -1.11 13.53 1.07
CA GLY A 100 -1.88 14.66 1.56
C GLY A 100 -1.62 14.95 3.05
N PHE A 101 -1.66 13.93 3.89
CA PHE A 101 -1.36 14.02 5.33
C PHE A 101 0.06 14.54 5.58
N HIS A 102 1.06 14.00 4.87
CA HIS A 102 2.43 14.47 5.01
C HIS A 102 2.55 15.94 4.59
N ARG A 103 1.86 16.34 3.51
CA ARG A 103 1.83 17.73 3.04
C ARG A 103 1.16 18.69 4.01
N CYS A 104 0.20 18.25 4.82
CA CYS A 104 -0.48 19.07 5.82
C CYS A 104 0.12 18.97 7.24
N GLY A 105 1.31 18.35 7.38
CA GLY A 105 2.03 18.29 8.66
C GLY A 105 1.69 17.08 9.54
N VAL A 106 1.13 16.02 8.97
CA VAL A 106 0.90 14.73 9.62
C VAL A 106 1.86 13.67 9.03
N PRO A 107 3.15 13.68 9.42
CA PRO A 107 4.16 12.80 8.82
C PRO A 107 4.09 11.35 9.33
N THR A 108 3.18 11.07 10.27
CA THR A 108 2.94 9.73 10.85
C THR A 108 1.92 8.91 10.06
N ALA A 109 1.39 9.46 8.96
CA ALA A 109 0.40 8.78 8.15
C ALA A 109 0.99 7.65 7.30
N VAL A 110 0.28 6.53 7.25
CA VAL A 110 0.57 5.33 6.45
C VAL A 110 -0.74 4.80 5.86
N ALA A 111 -0.68 3.96 4.83
CA ALA A 111 -1.89 3.40 4.21
C ALA A 111 -1.79 1.91 3.89
N THR A 112 -2.94 1.24 3.84
CA THR A 112 -3.02 -0.10 3.24
C THR A 112 -2.87 -0.02 1.72
N CYS A 113 -2.50 -1.13 1.09
CA CYS A 113 -2.28 -1.16 -0.37
C CYS A 113 -3.45 -1.83 -1.10
N GLY A 114 -4.64 -1.24 -1.04
CA GLY A 114 -5.85 -1.81 -1.67
C GLY A 114 -6.30 -3.12 -1.02
N THR A 115 -6.24 -3.17 0.30
CA THR A 115 -6.71 -4.27 1.16
C THR A 115 -7.31 -3.68 2.43
N ALA A 116 -8.17 -4.44 3.11
CA ALA A 116 -8.56 -4.13 4.47
C ALA A 116 -7.34 -4.05 5.40
N PHE A 117 -7.43 -3.25 6.46
CA PHE A 117 -6.48 -3.28 7.56
C PHE A 117 -6.55 -4.65 8.26
N THR A 118 -5.40 -5.18 8.68
CA THR A 118 -5.25 -6.58 9.11
C THR A 118 -4.49 -6.65 10.43
N GLU A 119 -4.60 -7.79 11.12
CA GLU A 119 -3.83 -8.07 12.34
C GLU A 119 -2.32 -7.99 12.10
N GLU A 120 -1.86 -8.42 10.93
CA GLU A 120 -0.45 -8.38 10.55
C GLU A 120 0.06 -6.93 10.42
N HIS A 121 -0.78 -6.00 9.93
CA HIS A 121 -0.47 -4.58 9.97
C HIS A 121 -0.38 -4.05 11.41
N VAL A 122 -1.25 -4.51 12.31
CA VAL A 122 -1.18 -4.15 13.73
C VAL A 122 0.12 -4.64 14.35
N LYS A 123 0.49 -5.92 14.12
CA LYS A 123 1.77 -6.47 14.60
C LYS A 123 2.96 -5.68 14.08
N LEU A 124 2.93 -5.26 12.82
CA LEU A 124 3.96 -4.42 12.22
C LEU A 124 4.05 -3.06 12.95
N LEU A 125 2.92 -2.37 13.15
CA LEU A 125 2.88 -1.06 13.81
C LEU A 125 3.25 -1.12 15.30
N LYS A 126 2.90 -2.21 16.00
CA LYS A 126 3.27 -2.45 17.41
C LYS A 126 4.79 -2.41 17.66
N ARG A 127 5.61 -2.60 16.62
CA ARG A 127 7.08 -2.44 16.69
C ARG A 127 7.53 -0.97 16.82
N TYR A 128 6.67 -0.02 16.44
CA TYR A 128 7.00 1.40 16.31
C TYR A 128 6.16 2.31 17.21
N THR A 129 4.94 1.90 17.58
CA THR A 129 4.05 2.70 18.43
C THR A 129 3.03 1.84 19.15
N SER A 130 2.54 2.32 20.29
CA SER A 130 1.37 1.77 20.99
C SER A 130 0.05 2.47 20.64
N ARG A 131 0.07 3.53 19.81
CA ARG A 131 -1.12 4.34 19.49
C ARG A 131 -1.35 4.36 17.99
N VAL A 132 -2.52 3.87 17.59
CA VAL A 132 -2.95 3.84 16.19
C VAL A 132 -4.27 4.59 16.08
N VAL A 133 -4.35 5.51 15.13
CA VAL A 133 -5.58 6.19 14.74
C VAL A 133 -5.97 5.71 13.35
N LEU A 134 -7.20 5.21 13.20
CA LEU A 134 -7.76 4.84 11.90
C LEU A 134 -8.48 6.06 11.31
N ALA A 135 -8.03 6.52 10.14
CA ALA A 135 -8.59 7.61 9.37
C ALA A 135 -9.08 7.07 8.01
N PHE A 136 -10.07 6.17 8.08
CA PHE A 136 -10.75 5.62 6.91
C PHE A 136 -11.98 6.45 6.56
N ASP A 137 -12.40 6.38 5.30
CA ASP A 137 -13.65 6.98 4.86
C ASP A 137 -14.82 6.29 5.58
N ALA A 138 -15.92 7.03 5.77
CA ALA A 138 -17.10 6.55 6.50
C ALA A 138 -17.96 5.60 5.65
N ASP A 139 -17.35 4.57 5.07
CA ASP A 139 -18.03 3.50 4.36
C ASP A 139 -18.07 2.20 5.19
N ALA A 140 -18.81 1.20 4.69
CA ALA A 140 -18.97 -0.08 5.38
C ALA A 140 -17.62 -0.82 5.58
N ALA A 141 -16.61 -0.55 4.75
CA ALA A 141 -15.28 -1.14 4.89
C ALA A 141 -14.49 -0.46 6.03
N GLY A 142 -14.61 0.86 6.16
CA GLY A 142 -14.07 1.64 7.28
C GLY A 142 -14.65 1.21 8.63
N GLN A 143 -15.98 1.00 8.71
CA GLN A 143 -16.66 0.54 9.94
C GLN A 143 -16.19 -0.86 10.35
N GLY A 144 -16.13 -1.82 9.42
CA GLY A 144 -15.65 -3.17 9.72
C GLY A 144 -14.17 -3.23 10.13
N ALA A 145 -13.35 -2.29 9.67
CA ALA A 145 -11.94 -2.21 10.08
C ALA A 145 -11.80 -1.70 11.52
N ALA A 146 -12.64 -0.76 11.96
CA ALA A 146 -12.67 -0.28 13.34
C ALA A 146 -13.13 -1.38 14.32
N GLU A 147 -14.17 -2.15 13.97
CA GLU A 147 -14.66 -3.27 14.78
C GLU A 147 -13.60 -4.37 14.96
N ARG A 148 -12.94 -4.79 13.87
CA ARG A 148 -11.86 -5.78 13.93
C ARG A 148 -10.63 -5.29 14.71
N PHE A 149 -10.33 -3.99 14.64
CA PHE A 149 -9.21 -3.43 15.40
C PHE A 149 -9.42 -3.57 16.91
N TYR A 150 -10.66 -3.33 17.39
CA TYR A 150 -11.00 -3.52 18.80
C TYR A 150 -10.79 -4.97 19.26
N GLU A 151 -11.04 -5.96 18.40
CA GLU A 151 -10.75 -7.37 18.72
C GLU A 151 -9.25 -7.64 18.89
N TRP A 152 -8.38 -6.93 18.15
CA TRP A 152 -6.92 -7.08 18.21
C TRP A 152 -6.22 -6.29 19.32
N GLU A 153 -6.94 -5.38 19.98
CA GLU A 153 -6.46 -4.68 21.17
C GLU A 153 -6.50 -5.55 22.44
N ARG A 154 -7.28 -6.64 22.42
CA ARG A 154 -7.44 -7.56 23.56
C ARG A 154 -6.24 -8.46 23.81
#